data_AF-X0X8M1-F1
#
_entry.id   AF-X0X8M1-F1
#
_cell.length_a   1.000
_cell.length_b   1.000
_cell.length_c   1.000
_cell.angle_alpha   90.00
_cell.angle_beta   90.00
_cell.angle_gamma   90.00
#
_symmetry.space_group_name_H-M   'P 1'
#
loop_
_entity.id
_entity.type
_entity.pdbx_description
1 polymer ?
#
loop_
_entity_poly.entity_id
_entity_poly.type
_entity_poly.pdbx_seq_one_letter_code
_entity_poly.pdbx_strand_id
1 'polypeptide(L)'
;CLRASDGELAWRFRAAPTDLRLTSFEQLESAWPVHGSVLVQDGVLYCVAGRSMFLDGGLHLLRLDPETGRKISENILDDRDPHTGENLQVHVKGLNMPPALADILSSDGKYLYMRTQRFDLNGIRRYIAPTDVTDQLGEGRHLFCSTGMLDDTWFHRSYWIFGKSIASGAGGWSKAGRVTPAGRLLVVDDSNVYGYGRKLEYYKWTTPMEYHLFASDREPEIVKRAAKKRTAKLTPRQQRQQKKRQRAAP
;
A
#
# COMPACT_ATOMS: atom_id res chain seq x y z
N CYS A 1 7.41 20.53 -17.44
CA CYS A 1 7.53 21.56 -16.40
C CYS A 1 7.08 22.89 -16.97
N LEU A 2 6.26 23.63 -16.22
CA LEU A 2 5.81 24.97 -16.57
C LEU A 2 6.36 25.94 -15.51
N ARG A 3 6.70 27.16 -15.91
CA ARG A 3 7.11 28.21 -14.97
C ARG A 3 5.90 28.66 -14.15
N ALA A 4 6.07 28.78 -12.83
CA ALA A 4 4.96 29.09 -11.93
C ALA A 4 4.38 30.51 -12.12
N SER A 5 5.15 31.46 -12.64
CA SER A 5 4.73 32.86 -12.79
C SER A 5 3.74 33.09 -13.93
N ASP A 6 3.88 32.35 -15.02
CA ASP A 6 3.16 32.60 -16.29
C ASP A 6 2.68 31.34 -17.01
N GLY A 7 3.05 30.15 -16.53
CA GLY A 7 2.68 28.88 -17.15
C GLY A 7 3.46 28.54 -18.42
N GLU A 8 4.50 29.30 -18.78
CA GLU A 8 5.31 29.00 -19.97
C GLU A 8 6.05 27.66 -19.83
N LEU A 9 6.20 26.95 -20.95
CA LEU A 9 6.92 25.68 -20.99
C LEU A 9 8.40 25.90 -20.69
N ALA A 10 8.85 25.41 -19.53
CA ALA A 10 10.28 25.40 -19.19
C ALA A 10 10.98 24.23 -19.89
N TRP A 11 10.42 23.02 -19.78
CA TRP A 11 10.94 21.83 -20.43
C TRP A 11 9.87 20.72 -20.49
N ARG A 12 10.09 19.73 -21.36
CA ARG A 12 9.29 18.49 -21.42
C ARG A 12 10.20 17.27 -21.50
N PHE A 13 9.78 16.18 -20.88
CA PHE A 13 10.50 14.92 -20.89
C PHE A 13 9.52 13.78 -21.23
N ARG A 14 9.91 12.88 -22.14
CA ARG A 14 9.12 11.68 -22.45
C ARG A 14 9.55 10.54 -21.53
N ALA A 15 8.72 10.23 -20.56
CA ALA A 15 8.96 9.14 -19.61
C ALA A 15 8.80 7.75 -20.24
N ALA A 16 7.91 7.62 -21.23
CA ALA A 16 7.74 6.37 -21.96
C ALA A 16 8.98 6.05 -22.83
N PRO A 17 9.41 4.78 -22.89
CA PRO A 17 10.54 4.37 -23.73
C PRO A 17 10.29 4.65 -25.22
N THR A 18 9.06 4.44 -25.68
CA THR A 18 8.61 4.73 -27.05
C THR A 18 7.19 5.33 -27.06
N ASP A 19 6.78 5.90 -28.19
CA ASP A 19 5.38 6.36 -28.40
C ASP A 19 4.54 5.18 -28.89
N LEU A 20 4.20 4.28 -27.97
CA LEU A 20 3.19 3.23 -28.18
C LEU A 20 1.94 3.61 -27.41
N ARG A 21 0.76 3.39 -28.01
CA ARG A 21 -0.52 3.76 -27.41
C ARG A 21 -1.49 2.59 -27.42
N LEU A 22 -2.39 2.60 -26.44
CA LEU A 22 -3.49 1.64 -26.29
C LEU A 22 -4.77 2.37 -25.86
N THR A 23 -5.92 1.71 -26.02
CA THR A 23 -7.19 2.24 -25.54
C THR A 23 -7.41 1.81 -24.08
N SER A 24 -7.59 2.78 -23.19
CA SER A 24 -7.87 2.62 -21.77
C SER A 24 -9.09 3.45 -21.42
N PHE A 25 -10.17 2.83 -20.93
CA PHE A 25 -11.45 3.50 -20.64
C PHE A 25 -11.92 4.41 -21.79
N GLU A 26 -11.92 3.86 -23.02
CA GLU A 26 -12.33 4.55 -24.25
C GLU A 26 -11.42 5.73 -24.67
N GLN A 27 -10.27 5.91 -24.03
CA GLN A 27 -9.30 6.95 -24.36
C GLN A 27 -7.99 6.36 -24.88
N LEU A 28 -7.39 7.01 -25.88
CA LEU A 28 -6.09 6.62 -26.40
C LEU A 28 -4.99 7.19 -25.50
N GLU A 29 -4.24 6.33 -24.83
CA GLU A 29 -3.18 6.69 -23.88
C GLU A 29 -1.86 5.99 -24.22
N SER A 30 -0.75 6.54 -23.72
CA SER A 30 0.56 5.86 -23.74
C SER A 30 0.46 4.46 -23.14
N ALA A 31 1.17 3.46 -23.67
CA ALA A 31 1.37 2.15 -23.03
C ALA A 31 2.10 2.28 -21.68
N TRP A 32 2.88 3.37 -21.50
CA TRP A 32 3.51 3.77 -20.24
C TRP A 32 3.04 5.15 -19.80
N PRO A 33 1.85 5.27 -19.19
CA PRO A 33 1.40 6.54 -18.63
C PRO A 33 2.25 6.87 -17.41
N VAL A 34 2.50 8.17 -17.16
CA VAL A 34 3.04 8.62 -15.88
C VAL A 34 1.90 8.65 -14.88
N HIS A 35 2.01 7.87 -13.80
CA HIS A 35 0.88 7.67 -12.88
C HIS A 35 0.69 8.85 -11.91
N GLY A 36 -0.42 9.57 -12.04
CA GLY A 36 -0.93 10.53 -11.04
C GLY A 36 -0.11 11.82 -10.89
N SER A 37 1.01 11.76 -10.17
CA SER A 37 1.84 12.92 -9.83
C SER A 37 3.32 12.56 -9.86
N VAL A 38 4.18 13.57 -9.95
CA VAL A 38 5.61 13.46 -9.69
C VAL A 38 5.90 13.77 -8.23
N LEU A 39 7.01 13.25 -7.70
CA LEU A 39 7.51 13.55 -6.35
C LEU A 39 8.84 14.27 -6.48
N VAL A 40 9.05 15.37 -5.76
CA VAL A 40 10.36 16.02 -5.67
C VAL A 40 10.90 15.82 -4.26
N GLN A 41 12.07 15.20 -4.14
CA GLN A 41 12.74 14.92 -2.89
C GLN A 41 14.22 15.26 -3.05
N ASP A 42 14.75 16.09 -2.15
CA ASP A 42 16.18 16.51 -2.13
C ASP A 42 16.73 16.97 -3.48
N GLY A 43 15.95 17.80 -4.19
CA GLY A 43 16.36 18.35 -5.49
C GLY A 43 16.28 17.37 -6.67
N VAL A 44 15.70 16.18 -6.48
CA VAL A 44 15.48 15.19 -7.53
C VAL A 44 13.99 14.98 -7.76
N LEU A 45 13.58 14.99 -9.02
CA LEU A 45 12.22 14.64 -9.44
C LEU A 45 12.12 13.16 -9.74
N TYR A 46 11.15 12.49 -9.14
CA TYR A 46 10.82 11.09 -9.31
C TYR A 46 9.47 10.93 -10.00
N CYS A 47 9.40 10.04 -10.98
CA CYS A 47 8.15 9.62 -11.58
C CYS A 47 8.21 8.15 -12.02
N VAL A 48 7.05 7.52 -12.13
CA VAL A 48 6.92 6.13 -12.60
C VAL A 48 6.07 6.13 -13.85
N ALA A 49 6.61 5.60 -14.95
CA ALA A 49 5.88 5.38 -16.19
C ALA A 49 5.62 3.89 -16.41
N GLY A 50 4.38 3.51 -16.72
CA GLY A 50 3.99 2.11 -16.88
C GLY A 50 2.73 1.76 -16.11
N ARG A 51 2.08 0.65 -16.49
CA ARG A 51 0.86 0.16 -15.82
C ARG A 51 1.13 -0.95 -14.82
N SER A 52 2.01 -1.88 -15.19
CA SER A 52 2.33 -3.06 -14.39
C SER A 52 3.75 -3.53 -14.69
N MET A 53 4.44 -4.11 -13.70
CA MET A 53 5.74 -4.76 -13.90
C MET A 53 5.65 -5.96 -14.87
N PHE A 54 4.46 -6.52 -15.05
CA PHE A 54 4.22 -7.70 -15.91
C PHE A 54 3.83 -7.35 -17.34
N LEU A 55 3.70 -6.07 -17.69
CA LEU A 55 3.19 -5.63 -19.00
C LEU A 55 4.16 -4.66 -19.64
N ASP A 56 4.28 -4.74 -20.97
CA ASP A 56 4.96 -3.74 -21.80
C ASP A 56 6.39 -3.41 -21.33
N GLY A 57 7.16 -4.38 -20.85
CA GLY A 57 8.52 -4.14 -20.36
C GLY A 57 8.62 -3.50 -18.97
N GLY A 58 7.50 -3.37 -18.26
CA GLY A 58 7.44 -3.06 -16.84
C GLY A 58 7.20 -1.59 -16.51
N LEU A 59 7.58 -1.22 -15.28
CA LEU A 59 7.51 0.15 -14.77
C LEU A 59 8.89 0.81 -14.86
N HIS A 60 8.92 2.02 -15.41
CA HIS A 60 10.12 2.84 -15.53
C HIS A 60 10.14 3.86 -14.39
N LEU A 61 10.88 3.58 -13.32
CA LEU A 61 11.14 4.53 -12.24
C LEU A 61 12.26 5.47 -12.67
N LEU A 62 11.89 6.73 -12.92
CA LEU A 62 12.77 7.75 -13.48
C LEU A 62 13.17 8.75 -12.40
N ARG A 63 14.44 9.15 -12.47
CA ARG A 63 15.01 10.26 -11.71
C ARG A 63 15.43 11.35 -12.67
N LEU A 64 14.86 12.54 -12.53
CA LEU A 64 15.12 13.69 -13.38
C LEU A 64 15.62 14.87 -12.54
N ASP A 65 16.43 15.71 -13.17
CA ASP A 65 16.75 17.04 -12.68
C ASP A 65 15.51 17.94 -12.84
N PRO A 66 14.97 18.53 -11.76
CA PRO A 66 13.73 19.31 -11.82
C PRO A 66 13.88 20.65 -12.57
N GLU A 67 15.09 21.22 -12.62
CA GLU A 67 15.34 22.50 -13.29
C GLU A 67 15.43 22.32 -14.81
N THR A 68 16.10 21.26 -15.25
CA THR A 68 16.44 21.04 -16.66
C THR A 68 15.59 19.97 -17.36
N GLY A 69 14.97 19.08 -16.59
CA GLY A 69 14.27 17.90 -17.10
C GLY A 69 15.20 16.78 -17.59
N ARG A 70 16.52 16.91 -17.35
CA ARG A 70 17.51 15.90 -17.77
C ARG A 70 17.35 14.62 -16.94
N LYS A 71 17.39 13.47 -17.59
CA LYS A 71 17.40 12.16 -16.92
C LYS A 71 18.71 11.96 -16.16
N ILE A 72 18.60 11.76 -14.84
CA ILE A 72 19.70 11.38 -13.94
C ILE A 72 19.89 9.87 -13.99
N SER A 73 18.82 9.11 -13.79
CA SER A 73 18.86 7.64 -13.86
C SER A 73 17.47 7.06 -14.13
N GLU A 74 17.45 5.79 -14.47
CA GLU A 74 16.25 5.01 -14.74
C GLU A 74 16.43 3.61 -14.17
N ASN A 75 15.41 3.12 -13.47
CA ASN A 75 15.35 1.74 -13.02
C ASN A 75 14.09 1.09 -13.61
N ILE A 76 14.29 -0.01 -14.33
CA ILE A 76 13.20 -0.79 -14.93
C ILE A 76 12.78 -1.83 -13.91
N LEU A 77 11.52 -1.78 -13.51
CA LEU A 77 10.88 -2.73 -12.61
C LEU A 77 10.01 -3.65 -13.45
N ASP A 78 10.53 -4.83 -13.78
CA ASP A 78 9.87 -5.82 -14.62
C ASP A 78 9.43 -7.05 -13.81
N ASP A 79 9.10 -8.13 -14.51
CA ASP A 79 8.66 -9.38 -13.92
C ASP A 79 9.78 -10.20 -13.27
N ARG A 80 10.99 -9.64 -13.12
CA ARG A 80 12.17 -10.32 -12.56
C ARG A 80 12.60 -9.76 -11.22
N ASP A 81 13.11 -10.66 -10.38
CA ASP A 81 13.90 -10.28 -9.22
C ASP A 81 15.30 -9.84 -9.68
N PRO A 82 15.73 -8.59 -9.42
CA PRO A 82 17.02 -8.07 -9.85
C PRO A 82 18.23 -8.78 -9.22
N HIS A 83 18.04 -9.54 -8.12
CA HIS A 83 19.13 -10.27 -7.47
C HIS A 83 19.26 -11.70 -8.00
N THR A 84 18.14 -12.38 -8.27
CA THR A 84 18.14 -13.80 -8.65
C THR A 84 17.86 -14.03 -10.14
N GLY A 85 17.26 -13.06 -10.84
CA GLY A 85 16.79 -13.21 -12.21
C GLY A 85 15.53 -14.07 -12.36
N GLU A 86 14.99 -14.59 -11.26
CA GLU A 86 13.78 -15.39 -11.27
C GLU A 86 12.54 -14.53 -11.50
N ASN A 87 11.45 -15.15 -11.96
CA ASN A 87 10.18 -14.47 -12.09
C ASN A 87 9.65 -14.06 -10.70
N LEU A 88 9.10 -12.84 -10.55
CA LEU A 88 8.58 -12.31 -9.29
C LEU A 88 7.54 -13.21 -8.62
N GLN A 89 6.89 -14.11 -9.35
CA GLN A 89 5.95 -15.06 -8.79
C GLN A 89 6.56 -16.05 -7.79
N VAL A 90 7.89 -16.25 -7.77
CA VAL A 90 8.55 -17.06 -6.71
C VAL A 90 8.35 -16.47 -5.32
N HIS A 91 8.04 -15.18 -5.22
CA HIS A 91 7.80 -14.48 -3.95
C HIS A 91 6.34 -14.47 -3.51
N VAL A 92 5.43 -15.11 -4.26
CA VAL A 92 4.01 -15.18 -3.92
C VAL A 92 3.82 -15.98 -2.62
N LYS A 93 3.12 -15.37 -1.65
CA LYS A 93 2.83 -15.98 -0.35
C LYS A 93 1.33 -16.04 -0.11
N GLY A 94 0.75 -17.19 -0.43
CA GLY A 94 -0.70 -17.38 -0.38
C GLY A 94 -1.39 -16.46 -1.38
N LEU A 95 -2.13 -15.46 -0.89
CA LEU A 95 -2.82 -14.48 -1.73
C LEU A 95 -2.03 -13.17 -1.91
N ASN A 96 -0.82 -13.07 -1.34
CA ASN A 96 -0.01 -11.85 -1.41
C ASN A 96 1.04 -11.99 -2.51
N MET A 97 1.21 -10.93 -3.29
CA MET A 97 2.22 -10.82 -4.34
C MET A 97 3.11 -9.60 -4.09
N PRO A 98 4.35 -9.58 -4.59
CA PRO A 98 5.15 -8.36 -4.67
C PRO A 98 4.35 -7.21 -5.29
N PRO A 99 4.56 -5.96 -4.83
CA PRO A 99 3.94 -4.80 -5.47
C PRO A 99 4.42 -4.69 -6.90
N ALA A 100 3.48 -4.76 -7.84
CA ALA A 100 3.76 -4.77 -9.28
C ALA A 100 2.99 -3.71 -10.07
N LEU A 101 2.21 -2.87 -9.39
CA LEU A 101 1.44 -1.78 -10.02
C LEU A 101 2.06 -0.44 -9.67
N ALA A 102 1.97 0.50 -10.60
CA ALA A 102 2.31 1.90 -10.32
C ALA A 102 1.33 2.51 -9.31
N ASP A 103 1.76 3.60 -8.67
CA ASP A 103 0.93 4.47 -7.83
C ASP A 103 1.62 5.83 -7.67
N ILE A 104 0.96 6.78 -7.00
CA ILE A 104 1.60 8.01 -6.54
C ILE A 104 2.74 7.67 -5.58
N LEU A 105 3.92 8.27 -5.81
CA LEU A 105 5.07 8.12 -4.94
C LEU A 105 4.92 8.95 -3.66
N SER A 106 5.39 8.42 -2.54
CA SER A 106 5.55 9.16 -1.28
C SER A 106 6.96 8.99 -0.71
N SER A 107 7.35 9.83 0.26
CA SER A 107 8.66 9.76 0.90
C SER A 107 8.58 10.18 2.38
N ASP A 108 9.50 9.63 3.18
CA ASP A 108 9.81 10.06 4.55
C ASP A 108 11.14 10.84 4.63
N GLY A 109 11.71 11.23 3.49
CA GLY A 109 13.03 11.86 3.36
C GLY A 109 14.21 10.88 3.31
N LYS A 110 14.01 9.62 3.73
CA LYS A 110 15.06 8.58 3.68
C LYS A 110 14.83 7.56 2.57
N TYR A 111 13.57 7.28 2.30
CA TYR A 111 13.13 6.30 1.32
C TYR A 111 12.04 6.88 0.43
N LEU A 112 11.87 6.26 -0.73
CA LEU A 112 10.74 6.46 -1.61
C LEU A 112 9.82 5.25 -1.49
N TYR A 113 8.52 5.48 -1.63
CA TYR A 113 7.51 4.44 -1.53
C TYR A 113 6.58 4.47 -2.73
N MET A 114 6.26 3.28 -3.24
CA MET A 114 5.23 3.06 -4.24
C MET A 114 4.35 1.92 -3.74
N ARG A 115 3.15 2.23 -3.24
CA ARG A 115 2.37 1.26 -2.44
C ARG A 115 3.27 0.72 -1.32
N THR A 116 3.21 -0.57 -1.01
CA THR A 116 4.10 -1.18 -0.01
C THR A 116 5.54 -1.40 -0.48
N GLN A 117 5.96 -0.97 -1.68
CA GLN A 117 7.34 -1.12 -2.16
C GLN A 117 8.20 0.03 -1.66
N ARG A 118 9.27 -0.29 -0.93
CA ARG A 118 10.29 0.67 -0.47
C ARG A 118 11.48 0.70 -1.42
N PHE A 119 11.95 1.90 -1.74
CA PHE A 119 13.19 2.16 -2.48
C PHE A 119 14.10 3.08 -1.68
N ASP A 120 15.41 3.01 -1.90
CA ASP A 120 16.28 4.13 -1.53
C ASP A 120 16.12 5.31 -2.50
N LEU A 121 16.77 6.44 -2.20
CA LEU A 121 16.71 7.65 -3.02
C LEU A 121 17.35 7.49 -4.41
N ASN A 122 18.07 6.40 -4.67
CA ASN A 122 18.56 6.05 -6.01
C ASN A 122 17.54 5.25 -6.83
N GLY A 123 16.38 4.91 -6.24
CA GLY A 123 15.33 4.14 -6.88
C GLY A 123 15.59 2.63 -6.84
N ILE A 124 16.43 2.13 -5.95
CA ILE A 124 16.72 0.70 -5.81
C ILE A 124 15.80 0.08 -4.75
N ARG A 125 15.12 -1.02 -5.11
CA ARG A 125 14.20 -1.75 -4.22
C ARG A 125 14.96 -2.32 -3.01
N ARG A 126 14.45 -2.09 -1.80
CA ARG A 126 15.06 -2.61 -0.55
C ARG A 126 14.57 -3.99 -0.14
N TYR A 127 13.40 -4.41 -0.63
CA TYR A 127 12.83 -5.74 -0.50
C TYR A 127 11.84 -5.98 -1.63
N ILE A 128 11.51 -7.24 -1.92
CA ILE A 128 10.61 -7.61 -3.03
C ILE A 128 9.44 -8.44 -2.52
N ALA A 129 9.71 -9.44 -1.68
CA ALA A 129 8.68 -10.31 -1.15
C ALA A 129 7.69 -9.57 -0.22
N PRO A 130 6.41 -9.98 -0.19
CA PRO A 130 5.46 -9.51 0.81
C PRO A 130 5.96 -9.77 2.23
N THR A 131 5.76 -8.77 3.08
CA THR A 131 6.06 -8.80 4.52
C THR A 131 4.80 -9.15 5.34
N ASP A 132 5.00 -9.51 6.62
CA ASP A 132 3.89 -9.88 7.49
C ASP A 132 3.01 -8.65 7.80
N VAL A 133 1.69 -8.82 7.75
CA VAL A 133 0.71 -7.75 8.01
C VAL A 133 0.75 -7.22 9.45
N THR A 134 1.37 -7.94 10.37
CA THR A 134 1.57 -7.51 11.76
C THR A 134 2.83 -6.67 11.94
N ASP A 135 3.73 -6.66 10.97
CA ASP A 135 4.93 -5.82 10.97
C ASP A 135 4.60 -4.43 10.39
N GLN A 136 4.06 -3.53 11.21
CA GLN A 136 3.60 -2.20 10.78
C GLN A 136 4.41 -1.03 11.34
N LEU A 137 5.16 -1.22 12.43
CA LEU A 137 5.85 -0.14 13.15
C LEU A 137 7.30 0.04 12.72
N GLY A 138 7.87 1.19 13.06
CA GLY A 138 9.29 1.49 12.86
C GLY A 138 9.64 1.91 11.43
N GLU A 139 10.91 1.75 11.07
CA GLU A 139 11.44 2.26 9.82
C GLU A 139 10.70 1.73 8.59
N GLY A 140 10.43 2.62 7.63
CA GLY A 140 9.74 2.28 6.39
C GLY A 140 8.24 2.49 6.44
N ARG A 141 7.70 2.99 7.55
CA ARG A 141 6.28 3.28 7.70
C ARG A 141 5.89 4.54 6.94
N HIS A 142 4.89 4.42 6.07
CA HIS A 142 4.49 5.48 5.16
C HIS A 142 2.99 5.40 4.87
N LEU A 143 2.48 6.47 4.25
CA LEU A 143 1.11 6.52 3.77
C LEU A 143 1.00 5.83 2.40
N PHE A 144 0.08 4.88 2.28
CA PHE A 144 -0.28 4.25 1.01
C PHE A 144 -1.72 3.73 1.03
N CYS A 145 -2.24 3.33 -0.13
CA CYS A 145 -3.54 2.69 -0.28
C CYS A 145 -3.39 1.26 -0.83
N SER A 146 -4.21 0.33 -0.35
CA SER A 146 -4.17 -1.07 -0.81
C SER A 146 -4.55 -1.22 -2.29
N THR A 147 -5.43 -0.36 -2.80
CA THR A 147 -5.90 -0.40 -4.19
C THR A 147 -5.35 0.71 -5.08
N GLY A 148 -4.66 1.70 -4.50
CA GLY A 148 -4.07 2.84 -5.21
C GLY A 148 -4.56 4.15 -4.62
N MET A 149 -3.72 5.18 -4.56
CA MET A 149 -4.09 6.47 -3.96
C MET A 149 -5.19 7.21 -4.74
N LEU A 150 -5.34 6.87 -6.03
CA LEU A 150 -6.35 7.42 -6.94
C LEU A 150 -7.62 6.57 -7.06
N ASP A 151 -7.76 5.48 -6.29
CA ASP A 151 -8.98 4.68 -6.30
C ASP A 151 -10.12 5.41 -5.57
N ASP A 152 -11.10 5.88 -6.34
CA ASP A 152 -12.28 6.60 -5.90
C ASP A 152 -13.54 5.72 -5.81
N THR A 153 -13.43 4.41 -6.09
CA THR A 153 -14.56 3.47 -6.14
C THR A 153 -15.27 3.29 -4.79
N TRP A 154 -14.68 3.82 -3.71
CA TRP A 154 -15.15 3.70 -2.33
C TRP A 154 -15.35 2.25 -1.88
N PHE A 155 -14.67 1.30 -2.54
CA PHE A 155 -14.87 -0.12 -2.28
C PHE A 155 -14.61 -0.47 -0.82
N HIS A 156 -15.44 -1.33 -0.22
CA HIS A 156 -15.38 -1.60 1.22
C HIS A 156 -14.07 -2.28 1.68
N ARG A 157 -13.22 -2.78 0.78
CA ARG A 157 -11.90 -3.33 1.14
C ARG A 157 -10.73 -2.41 0.78
N SER A 158 -11.02 -1.28 0.14
CA SER A 158 -10.06 -0.22 -0.12
C SER A 158 -10.03 0.76 1.04
N TYR A 159 -8.84 1.11 1.49
CA TYR A 159 -8.59 2.14 2.49
C TYR A 159 -7.10 2.49 2.50
N TRP A 160 -6.80 3.71 2.93
CA TRP A 160 -5.47 4.23 3.17
C TRP A 160 -4.94 3.71 4.50
N ILE A 161 -3.63 3.53 4.56
CA ILE A 161 -2.91 2.88 5.65
C ILE A 161 -1.66 3.70 5.91
N PHE A 162 -1.42 4.05 7.17
CA PHE A 162 -0.11 4.54 7.59
C PHE A 162 0.66 3.37 8.21
N GLY A 163 1.44 2.66 7.40
CA GLY A 163 1.95 1.32 7.73
C GLY A 163 3.08 0.86 6.81
N LYS A 164 3.34 -0.44 6.78
CA LYS A 164 4.36 -1.07 5.93
C LYS A 164 3.81 -2.16 5.02
N SER A 165 2.73 -2.83 5.42
CA SER A 165 2.32 -4.08 4.79
C SER A 165 0.80 -4.27 4.77
N ILE A 166 0.33 -5.15 3.89
CA ILE A 166 -1.07 -5.55 3.79
C ILE A 166 -1.20 -7.06 3.67
N ALA A 167 -2.39 -7.56 3.97
CA ALA A 167 -2.77 -8.92 3.61
C ALA A 167 -3.91 -8.89 2.59
N SER A 168 -3.75 -9.67 1.52
CA SER A 168 -4.68 -9.75 0.41
C SER A 168 -5.79 -10.77 0.63
N GLY A 169 -6.82 -10.70 -0.23
CA GLY A 169 -7.94 -11.63 -0.23
C GLY A 169 -9.02 -11.34 0.83
N ALA A 170 -10.14 -12.07 0.73
CA ALA A 170 -11.31 -11.88 1.58
C ALA A 170 -11.03 -12.04 3.09
N GLY A 171 -10.08 -12.90 3.46
CA GLY A 171 -9.65 -13.09 4.85
C GLY A 171 -8.51 -12.18 5.30
N GLY A 172 -7.81 -11.51 4.37
CA GLY A 172 -6.64 -10.68 4.65
C GLY A 172 -6.95 -9.19 4.75
N TRP A 173 -7.89 -8.69 3.93
CA TRP A 173 -8.08 -7.25 3.71
C TRP A 173 -8.25 -6.43 4.98
N SER A 174 -8.82 -6.98 6.04
CA SER A 174 -9.09 -6.26 7.28
C SER A 174 -7.94 -6.25 8.28
N LYS A 175 -6.88 -7.03 8.06
CA LYS A 175 -5.83 -7.26 9.05
C LYS A 175 -4.99 -6.01 9.31
N ALA A 176 -4.56 -5.30 8.26
CA ALA A 176 -3.74 -4.09 8.41
C ALA A 176 -4.47 -3.00 9.19
N GLY A 177 -5.71 -2.68 8.81
CA GLY A 177 -6.52 -1.67 9.50
C GLY A 177 -6.92 -2.03 10.95
N ARG A 178 -6.55 -3.21 11.46
CA ARG A 178 -6.70 -3.56 12.88
C ARG A 178 -5.48 -3.25 13.74
N VAL A 179 -4.31 -3.04 13.12
CA VAL A 179 -3.02 -2.96 13.83
C VAL A 179 -2.25 -1.70 13.52
N THR A 180 -2.75 -0.84 12.64
CA THR A 180 -2.16 0.46 12.32
C THR A 180 -3.26 1.45 11.90
N PRO A 181 -3.05 2.78 12.01
CA PRO A 181 -3.99 3.79 11.54
C PRO A 181 -4.37 3.56 10.08
N ALA A 182 -5.69 3.51 9.86
CA ALA A 182 -6.28 3.18 8.59
C ALA A 182 -7.60 3.93 8.43
N GLY A 183 -7.91 4.34 7.20
CA GLY A 183 -9.10 5.14 6.95
C GLY A 183 -9.38 5.34 5.47
N ARG A 184 -10.47 6.01 5.14
CA ARG A 184 -10.78 6.45 3.77
C ARG A 184 -9.85 7.56 3.32
N LEU A 185 -9.49 8.42 4.27
CA LEU A 185 -8.54 9.50 4.10
C LEU A 185 -7.68 9.53 5.36
N LEU A 186 -6.37 9.74 5.17
CA LEU A 186 -5.42 9.97 6.24
C LEU A 186 -4.60 11.21 5.94
N VAL A 187 -4.30 11.96 7.00
CA VAL A 187 -3.37 13.08 7.00
C VAL A 187 -2.35 12.81 8.10
N VAL A 188 -1.09 13.12 7.83
CA VAL A 188 0.02 12.86 8.76
C VAL A 188 0.77 14.14 9.04
N ASP A 189 1.14 14.35 10.29
CA ASP A 189 2.14 15.32 10.71
C ASP A 189 3.35 14.59 11.34
N ASP A 190 4.23 15.35 11.98
CA ASP A 190 5.45 14.78 12.59
C ASP A 190 5.13 13.81 13.73
N SER A 191 4.03 14.00 14.44
CA SER A 191 3.69 13.27 15.67
C SER A 191 2.46 12.37 15.54
N ASN A 192 1.53 12.68 14.63
CA ASN A 192 0.19 12.13 14.60
C ASN A 192 -0.27 11.73 13.20
N VAL A 193 -1.24 10.81 13.19
CA VAL A 193 -2.05 10.44 12.04
C VAL A 193 -3.51 10.81 12.36
N TYR A 194 -4.09 11.65 11.51
CA TYR A 194 -5.51 11.99 11.56
C TYR A 194 -6.22 11.27 10.43
N GLY A 195 -7.48 10.87 10.66
CA GLY A 195 -8.19 10.14 9.64
C GLY A 195 -9.70 10.13 9.80
N TYR A 196 -10.36 9.86 8.68
CA TYR A 196 -11.75 9.45 8.64
C TYR A 196 -11.78 7.97 8.29
N GLY A 197 -12.05 7.10 9.27
CA GLY A 197 -11.87 5.66 9.15
C GLY A 197 -12.95 4.87 9.85
N ARG A 198 -12.96 3.55 9.64
CA ARG A 198 -13.93 2.68 10.31
C ARG A 198 -13.56 2.52 11.78
N LYS A 199 -14.55 2.34 12.64
CA LYS A 199 -14.28 1.83 13.99
C LYS A 199 -13.61 0.46 13.90
N LEU A 200 -12.68 0.20 14.83
CA LEU A 200 -11.81 -0.98 14.84
C LEU A 200 -12.60 -2.31 14.74
N GLU A 201 -13.75 -2.38 15.41
CA GLU A 201 -14.64 -3.54 15.43
C GLU A 201 -15.29 -3.87 14.07
N TYR A 202 -15.24 -2.95 13.09
CA TYR A 202 -15.79 -3.10 11.74
C TYR A 202 -14.75 -3.35 10.66
N TYR A 203 -13.46 -3.42 11.00
CA TYR A 203 -12.46 -4.06 10.13
C TYR A 203 -12.67 -5.57 10.16
N LYS A 204 -13.77 -6.08 9.62
CA LYS A 204 -14.11 -7.51 9.48
C LYS A 204 -15.20 -7.64 8.42
N TRP A 205 -15.52 -8.86 8.02
CA TRP A 205 -16.73 -9.08 7.22
C TRP A 205 -17.97 -8.72 8.04
N THR A 206 -18.69 -7.67 7.67
CA THR A 206 -19.79 -7.12 8.45
C THR A 206 -20.68 -6.24 7.58
N THR A 207 -21.98 -6.18 7.87
CA THR A 207 -22.92 -5.29 7.18
C THR A 207 -22.83 -3.85 7.68
N PRO A 208 -22.77 -3.57 9.00
CA PRO A 208 -22.63 -2.21 9.50
C PRO A 208 -21.23 -1.67 9.21
N MET A 209 -21.17 -0.49 8.59
CA MET A 209 -19.93 0.25 8.32
C MET A 209 -20.05 1.63 8.97
N GLU A 210 -19.60 1.75 10.22
CA GLU A 210 -19.54 3.05 10.90
C GLU A 210 -18.15 3.65 10.79
N TYR A 211 -18.13 4.94 10.49
CA TYR A 211 -16.92 5.73 10.36
C TYR A 211 -16.87 6.78 11.46
N HIS A 212 -15.66 7.15 11.87
CA HIS A 212 -15.41 8.27 12.77
C HIS A 212 -14.22 9.09 12.27
N LEU A 213 -14.13 10.31 12.76
CA LEU A 213 -12.87 11.04 12.78
C LEU A 213 -12.02 10.53 13.94
N PHE A 214 -10.72 10.38 13.73
CA PHE A 214 -9.78 9.99 14.77
C PHE A 214 -8.45 10.74 14.63
N ALA A 215 -7.71 10.77 15.74
CA ALA A 215 -6.30 11.07 15.80
C ALA A 215 -5.60 9.89 16.51
N SER A 216 -4.40 9.55 16.07
CA SER A 216 -3.56 8.51 16.65
C SER A 216 -2.12 8.99 16.61
N ASP A 217 -1.32 8.59 17.59
CA ASP A 217 0.13 8.77 17.50
C ASP A 217 0.66 8.11 16.23
N ARG A 218 1.72 8.70 15.66
CA ARG A 218 2.41 8.17 14.49
C ARG A 218 3.03 6.82 14.78
N GLU A 219 3.39 6.52 16.03
CA GLU A 219 3.85 5.21 16.52
C GLU A 219 2.96 4.75 17.69
N PRO A 220 1.75 4.26 17.41
CA PRO A 220 0.81 3.89 18.46
C PRO A 220 1.16 2.52 19.05
N GLU A 221 0.85 2.33 20.33
CA GLU A 221 0.90 1.00 20.93
C GLU A 221 -0.11 0.07 20.25
N ILE A 222 0.37 -1.05 19.69
CA ILE A 222 -0.52 -2.04 19.08
C ILE A 222 -1.27 -2.77 20.20
N VAL A 223 -2.54 -2.39 20.38
CA VAL A 223 -3.46 -3.09 21.28
C VAL A 223 -3.78 -4.47 20.69
N LYS A 224 -3.02 -5.48 21.11
CA LYS A 224 -3.37 -6.88 20.83
C LYS A 224 -4.68 -7.17 21.56
N ARG A 225 -5.78 -7.24 20.81
CA ARG A 225 -7.07 -7.66 21.36
C ARG A 225 -6.85 -8.98 22.08
N ALA A 226 -7.04 -9.00 23.41
CA ALA A 226 -6.85 -10.19 24.22
C ALA A 226 -7.57 -11.34 23.51
N ALA A 227 -6.83 -12.42 23.22
CA ALA A 227 -7.42 -13.60 22.61
C ALA A 227 -8.68 -13.92 23.42
N LYS A 228 -9.86 -13.90 22.79
CA LYS A 228 -11.06 -14.41 23.45
C LYS A 228 -10.64 -15.76 24.01
N LYS A 229 -10.61 -15.90 25.35
CA LYS A 229 -10.40 -17.20 25.98
C LYS A 229 -11.37 -18.12 25.25
N ARG A 230 -10.86 -19.03 24.42
CA ARG A 230 -11.69 -20.10 23.86
C ARG A 230 -12.17 -20.79 25.12
N THR A 231 -13.42 -20.56 25.51
CA THR A 231 -14.08 -21.41 26.48
C THR A 231 -13.89 -22.80 25.92
N ALA A 232 -13.06 -23.60 26.59
CA ALA A 232 -12.78 -24.96 26.16
C ALA A 232 -14.14 -25.61 25.92
N LYS A 233 -14.41 -26.03 24.67
CA LYS A 233 -15.63 -26.79 24.40
C LYS A 233 -15.52 -28.03 25.28
N LEU A 234 -16.42 -28.12 26.27
CA LEU A 234 -16.49 -29.29 27.15
C LEU A 234 -16.54 -30.53 26.24
N THR A 235 -15.67 -31.50 26.52
CA THR A 235 -15.74 -32.80 25.84
C THR A 235 -17.12 -33.42 26.03
N PRO A 236 -17.59 -34.31 25.14
CA PRO A 236 -18.89 -34.97 25.29
C PRO A 236 -19.09 -35.62 26.66
N ARG A 237 -17.99 -36.09 27.28
CA ARG A 237 -17.97 -36.66 28.63
C ARG A 237 -18.22 -35.60 29.71
N GLN A 238 -17.58 -34.44 29.61
CA GLN A 238 -17.77 -33.31 30.52
C GLN A 238 -19.18 -32.70 30.40
N GLN A 239 -19.74 -32.62 29.18
CA GLN A 239 -21.13 -32.18 28.98
C GLN A 239 -22.14 -33.14 29.63
N ARG A 240 -21.90 -34.45 29.55
CA ARG A 240 -22.73 -35.48 30.23
C ARG A 240 -22.66 -35.36 31.75
N GLN A 241 -21.48 -35.13 32.32
CA GLN A 241 -21.31 -34.94 33.77
C GLN A 241 -21.96 -33.65 34.27
N GLN A 242 -21.89 -32.57 33.50
CA GLN A 242 -22.56 -31.31 33.84
C GLN A 242 -24.09 -31.45 33.80
N LYS A 243 -24.65 -32.12 32.77
CA LYS A 243 -26.09 -32.44 32.72
C LYS A 243 -26.54 -33.33 33.89
N LYS A 244 -25.71 -34.28 34.33
CA LYS A 244 -26.02 -35.10 35.52
C LYS A 244 -26.01 -34.27 36.81
N ARG A 245 -25.05 -33.36 36.98
CA ARG A 245 -24.98 -32.46 38.14
C ARG A 245 -26.17 -31.49 38.18
N GLN A 246 -26.59 -30.96 37.04
CA GLN A 246 -27.77 -30.06 36.96
C GLN A 246 -29.10 -30.77 37.24
N ARG A 247 -29.18 -32.08 36.98
CA ARG A 247 -30.36 -32.91 37.30
C ARG A 247 -30.39 -33.41 38.74
N ALA A 248 -29.30 -33.28 39.48
CA ALA A 248 -29.15 -33.75 40.86
C ALA A 248 -29.11 -32.60 41.88
N ALA A 249 -29.30 -31.36 41.43
CA ALA A 249 -29.53 -30.23 42.31
C ALA A 249 -31.03 -30.21 42.69
N PRO A 250 -31.38 -30.17 43.99
CA PRO A 250 -32.77 -30.09 44.45
C PRO A 250 -33.44 -28.77 44.04
#